data_AF-A0A2G9MB56-F1
#
_entry.id   AF-A0A2G9MB56-F1
#
_cell.length_a   1.000
_cell.length_b   1.000
_cell.length_c   1.000
_cell.angle_alpha   90.00
_cell.angle_beta   90.00
_cell.angle_gamma   90.00
#
_symmetry.space_group_name_H-M   'P 1'
#
loop_
_entity.id
_entity.type
_entity.pdbx_description
1 polymer ?
#
loop_
_entity_poly.entity_id
_entity_poly.type
_entity_poly.pdbx_seq_one_letter_code
_entity_poly.pdbx_strand_id
1 'polypeptide(L)'
;MVLSWFEKNKGHAPTVLRIFFGVAFLVAGLDKILGLSMARGMFEGLFGAGLGAPLLYLAIIIEVLGGLALLFNYKTPLVSLVLAVFILVALISTFKLGDAPNVIASLREILVMNTGGGNTAVNFAYLAGLLSLAFASSGKRR
;
A
#
# COMPACT_ATOMS: atom_id res chain seq x y z
N MET A 1 13.41 29.70 -11.39
CA MET A 1 13.25 28.82 -12.58
C MET A 1 12.63 27.45 -12.26
N VAL A 2 13.08 26.76 -11.19
CA VAL A 2 12.53 25.43 -10.82
C VAL A 2 11.10 25.51 -10.24
N LEU A 3 10.83 26.46 -9.34
CA LEU A 3 9.51 26.63 -8.70
C LEU A 3 8.39 26.93 -9.72
N SER A 4 8.67 27.79 -10.71
CA SER A 4 7.73 28.12 -11.79
C SER A 4 7.36 26.92 -12.67
N TRP A 5 8.23 25.92 -12.76
CA TRP A 5 7.95 24.68 -13.49
C TRP A 5 6.97 23.79 -12.72
N PHE A 6 7.15 23.64 -11.40
CA PHE A 6 6.23 22.86 -10.57
C PHE A 6 4.83 23.47 -10.53
N GLU A 7 4.72 24.79 -10.41
CA GLU A 7 3.41 25.47 -10.44
C GLU A 7 2.66 25.24 -11.75
N LYS A 8 3.38 25.26 -12.87
CA LYS A 8 2.81 24.98 -14.20
C LYS A 8 2.31 23.53 -14.34
N ASN A 9 2.96 22.57 -13.67
CA ASN A 9 2.73 21.14 -13.84
C ASN A 9 2.03 20.46 -12.65
N LYS A 10 1.58 21.21 -11.63
CA LYS A 10 0.96 20.65 -10.41
C LYS A 10 -0.23 19.73 -10.67
N GLY A 11 -0.92 19.88 -11.79
CA GLY A 11 -2.01 19.02 -12.21
C GLY A 11 -1.61 17.55 -12.43
N HIS A 12 -0.33 17.26 -12.64
CA HIS A 12 0.17 15.89 -12.86
C HIS A 12 0.51 15.14 -11.57
N ALA A 13 0.61 15.82 -10.42
CA ALA A 13 0.98 15.19 -9.16
C ALA A 13 0.05 14.02 -8.76
N PRO A 14 -1.28 14.12 -8.86
CA PRO A 14 -2.17 12.99 -8.57
C PRO A 14 -1.98 11.84 -9.55
N THR A 15 -1.66 12.14 -10.81
CA THR A 15 -1.41 11.10 -11.83
C THR A 15 -0.16 10.30 -11.51
N VAL A 16 0.94 10.99 -11.16
CA VAL A 16 2.20 10.34 -10.77
C VAL A 16 1.98 9.47 -9.54
N LEU A 17 1.32 10.00 -8.51
CA LEU A 17 1.08 9.29 -7.26
C LEU A 17 0.17 8.05 -7.47
N ARG A 18 -0.85 8.17 -8.33
CA ARG A 18 -1.73 7.06 -8.71
C ARG A 18 -0.98 5.96 -9.44
N ILE A 19 -0.11 6.31 -10.38
CA ILE A 19 0.70 5.32 -11.11
C ILE A 19 1.66 4.64 -10.13
N PHE A 20 2.35 5.41 -9.30
CA PHE A 20 3.28 4.89 -8.29
C PHE A 20 2.62 3.86 -7.39
N PHE A 21 1.50 4.21 -6.74
CA PHE A 21 0.78 3.26 -5.88
C PHE A 21 0.14 2.12 -6.66
N GLY A 22 -0.39 2.37 -7.85
CA GLY A 22 -0.95 1.33 -8.70
C GLY A 22 0.05 0.23 -9.02
N VAL A 23 1.27 0.60 -9.43
CA VAL A 23 2.38 -0.35 -9.65
C VAL A 23 2.77 -1.02 -8.35
N ALA A 24 2.90 -0.27 -7.25
CA ALA A 24 3.35 -0.82 -5.98
C ALA A 24 2.42 -1.91 -5.44
N PHE A 25 1.11 -1.71 -5.49
CA PHE A 25 0.13 -2.72 -5.09
C PHE A 25 0.09 -3.91 -6.04
N LEU A 26 0.26 -3.69 -7.34
CA LEU A 26 0.38 -4.79 -8.29
C LEU A 26 1.59 -5.66 -8.01
N VAL A 27 2.75 -5.07 -7.77
CA VAL A 27 3.97 -5.82 -7.41
C VAL A 27 3.74 -6.59 -6.12
N ALA A 28 3.14 -5.97 -5.10
CA ALA A 28 2.85 -6.64 -3.82
C ALA A 28 1.88 -7.83 -3.97
N GLY A 29 0.85 -7.71 -4.81
CA GLY A 29 -0.09 -8.79 -5.10
C GLY A 29 0.54 -9.92 -5.92
N LEU A 30 1.35 -9.57 -6.93
CA LEU A 30 2.08 -10.55 -7.75
C LEU A 30 3.13 -11.30 -6.93
N ASP A 31 3.85 -10.63 -6.03
CA ASP A 31 4.80 -11.26 -5.11
C ASP A 31 4.12 -12.34 -4.25
N LYS A 32 2.90 -12.06 -3.74
CA LYS A 32 2.11 -13.05 -2.99
C LYS A 32 1.62 -14.22 -3.85
N ILE A 33 1.29 -13.97 -5.12
CA ILE A 33 0.88 -15.03 -6.06
C ILE A 33 2.07 -15.94 -6.37
N LEU A 34 3.23 -15.37 -6.68
CA LEU A 34 4.44 -16.11 -7.03
C LEU A 34 5.05 -16.81 -5.81
N GLY A 35 4.92 -16.22 -4.63
CA GLY A 35 5.40 -16.74 -3.34
C GLY A 35 4.29 -17.33 -2.46
N LEU A 36 3.28 -17.98 -3.04
CA LEU A 36 2.04 -18.35 -2.33
C LEU A 36 2.27 -19.20 -1.07
N SER A 37 3.21 -20.14 -1.10
CA SER A 37 3.54 -20.98 0.06
C SER A 37 4.08 -20.17 1.24
N MET A 38 5.01 -19.24 0.96
CA MET A 38 5.58 -18.33 1.95
C MET A 38 4.52 -17.37 2.50
N ALA A 39 3.74 -16.76 1.60
CA ALA A 39 2.66 -15.85 2.00
C ALA A 39 1.61 -16.56 2.85
N ARG A 40 1.27 -17.81 2.52
CA ARG A 40 0.35 -18.63 3.31
C ARG A 40 0.87 -18.90 4.71
N GLY A 41 2.13 -19.32 4.85
CA GLY A 41 2.74 -19.54 6.16
C GLY A 41 2.73 -18.27 7.03
N MET A 42 3.00 -17.11 6.45
CA MET A 42 2.93 -15.83 7.15
C MET A 42 1.50 -15.50 7.63
N PHE A 43 0.51 -15.62 6.74
CA PHE A 43 -0.89 -15.32 7.08
C PHE A 43 -1.46 -16.30 8.11
N GLU A 44 -1.15 -17.59 8.01
CA GLU A 44 -1.55 -18.59 9.02
C GLU A 44 -0.85 -18.33 10.36
N GLY A 45 0.39 -17.84 10.36
CA GLY A 45 1.09 -17.42 11.59
C GLY A 45 0.49 -16.18 12.25
N LEU A 46 0.01 -15.22 11.46
CA LEU A 46 -0.60 -13.98 11.97
C LEU A 46 -2.05 -14.14 12.41
N PHE A 47 -2.84 -14.91 11.65
CA PHE A 47 -4.30 -14.98 11.81
C PHE A 47 -4.82 -16.39 12.14
N GLY A 48 -3.93 -17.37 12.32
CA GLY A 48 -4.26 -18.76 12.56
C GLY A 48 -4.59 -19.55 11.27
N ALA A 49 -4.52 -20.88 11.35
CA ALA A 49 -4.72 -21.78 10.20
C ALA A 49 -6.12 -21.68 9.57
N GLY A 50 -7.15 -21.32 10.34
CA GLY A 50 -8.53 -21.20 9.85
C GLY A 50 -8.79 -19.96 9.02
N LEU A 51 -8.26 -18.80 9.43
CA LEU A 51 -8.53 -17.50 8.78
C LEU A 51 -7.38 -17.03 7.87
N GLY A 52 -6.16 -17.52 8.07
CA GLY A 52 -4.99 -17.07 7.33
C GLY A 52 -5.11 -17.23 5.81
N ALA A 53 -5.46 -18.43 5.34
CA ALA A 53 -5.59 -18.68 3.89
C ALA A 53 -6.70 -17.84 3.22
N PRO A 54 -7.94 -17.76 3.76
CA PRO A 54 -8.96 -16.85 3.24
C PRO A 54 -8.52 -15.38 3.18
N LEU A 55 -7.86 -14.89 4.23
CA LEU A 55 -7.37 -13.51 4.30
C LEU A 55 -6.24 -13.24 3.30
N LEU A 56 -5.39 -14.22 3.02
CA LEU A 56 -4.36 -14.12 1.98
C LEU A 56 -4.99 -13.91 0.59
N TYR A 57 -5.98 -14.73 0.23
CA TYR A 57 -6.65 -14.58 -1.07
C TYR A 57 -7.38 -13.25 -1.18
N LEU A 58 -8.03 -12.80 -0.09
CA LEU A 58 -8.65 -11.49 -0.04
C LEU A 58 -7.61 -10.36 -0.22
N ALA A 59 -6.47 -10.46 0.45
CA ALA A 59 -5.37 -9.50 0.29
C ALA A 59 -4.88 -9.44 -1.16
N ILE A 60 -4.63 -10.59 -1.80
CA ILE A 60 -4.22 -10.66 -3.21
C ILE A 60 -5.24 -9.96 -4.11
N ILE A 61 -6.54 -10.24 -3.92
CA ILE A 61 -7.60 -9.63 -4.71
C ILE A 61 -7.61 -8.11 -4.53
N ILE A 62 -7.53 -7.61 -3.30
CA ILE A 62 -7.51 -6.18 -2.99
C ILE A 62 -6.30 -5.50 -3.62
N GLU A 63 -5.12 -6.10 -3.51
CA GLU A 63 -3.87 -5.53 -4.02
C GLU A 63 -3.84 -5.51 -5.56
N VAL A 64 -4.19 -6.62 -6.21
CA VAL A 64 -4.15 -6.71 -7.68
C VAL A 64 -5.25 -5.84 -8.28
N LEU A 65 -6.51 -5.97 -7.84
CA LEU A 65 -7.61 -5.20 -8.40
C LEU A 65 -7.49 -3.72 -8.04
N GLY A 66 -7.09 -3.40 -6.81
CA GLY A 66 -6.86 -2.02 -6.38
C GLY A 66 -5.72 -1.36 -7.15
N GLY A 67 -4.61 -2.07 -7.34
CA GLY A 67 -3.48 -1.59 -8.13
C GLY A 67 -3.86 -1.31 -9.57
N LEU A 68 -4.55 -2.25 -10.24
CA LEU A 68 -5.07 -2.04 -11.60
C LEU A 68 -6.06 -0.88 -11.68
N ALA A 69 -7.00 -0.80 -10.74
CA ALA A 69 -7.98 0.27 -10.70
C ALA A 69 -7.32 1.65 -10.54
N LEU A 70 -6.28 1.75 -9.71
CA LEU A 70 -5.44 2.96 -9.66
C LEU A 70 -4.79 3.21 -11.03
N LEU A 71 -4.11 2.25 -11.66
CA LEU A 71 -3.46 2.45 -12.96
C LEU A 71 -4.40 2.89 -14.10
N PHE A 72 -5.65 2.42 -14.10
CA PHE A 72 -6.66 2.78 -15.11
C PHE A 72 -7.56 3.95 -14.72
N ASN A 73 -7.29 4.61 -13.59
CA ASN A 73 -8.03 5.79 -13.11
C ASN A 73 -9.49 5.46 -12.76
N TYR A 74 -9.73 4.21 -12.39
CA TYR A 74 -11.05 3.72 -12.05
C TYR A 74 -11.36 4.05 -10.60
N LYS A 75 -12.34 4.93 -10.38
CA LYS A 75 -12.85 5.33 -9.05
C LYS A 75 -11.73 5.61 -8.04
N THR A 76 -10.69 6.33 -8.47
CA THR A 76 -9.46 6.56 -7.67
C THR A 76 -9.71 7.01 -6.23
N PRO A 77 -10.66 7.91 -5.91
CA PRO A 77 -10.95 8.27 -4.51
C PRO A 77 -11.30 7.08 -3.64
N LEU A 78 -12.27 6.28 -4.11
CA LEU A 78 -12.81 5.16 -3.37
C LEU A 78 -11.77 4.04 -3.27
N VAL A 79 -11.10 3.73 -4.39
CA VAL A 79 -10.05 2.71 -4.43
C VAL A 79 -8.90 3.08 -3.49
N SER A 80 -8.48 4.35 -3.48
CA SER A 80 -7.41 4.81 -2.59
C SER A 80 -7.82 4.71 -1.12
N LEU A 81 -9.09 4.98 -0.78
CA LEU A 81 -9.60 4.81 0.58
C LEU A 81 -9.61 3.35 1.02
N VAL A 82 -10.06 2.44 0.15
CA VAL A 82 -10.04 0.99 0.42
C VAL A 82 -8.61 0.50 0.65
N LEU A 83 -7.69 0.88 -0.23
CA LEU A 83 -6.27 0.54 -0.09
C LEU A 83 -5.64 1.18 1.15
N ALA A 84 -6.05 2.40 1.54
CA ALA A 84 -5.58 3.04 2.76
C ALA A 84 -6.01 2.26 4.01
N VAL A 85 -7.26 1.81 4.07
CA VAL A 85 -7.76 0.95 5.16
C VAL A 85 -7.01 -0.38 5.17
N PHE A 86 -6.79 -0.98 4.00
CA PHE A 86 -6.01 -2.22 3.89
C PHE A 86 -4.59 -2.07 4.43
N ILE A 87 -3.90 -0.98 4.08
CA ILE A 87 -2.58 -0.62 4.61
C ILE A 87 -2.63 -0.40 6.13
N LEU A 88 -3.67 0.27 6.65
CA LEU A 88 -3.81 0.46 8.09
C LEU A 88 -3.95 -0.88 8.83
N VAL A 89 -4.79 -1.79 8.31
CA VAL A 89 -4.97 -3.14 8.89
C VAL A 89 -3.65 -3.91 8.86
N ALA A 90 -2.95 -3.89 7.72
CA ALA A 90 -1.71 -4.62 7.58
C ALA A 90 -0.60 -4.04 8.47
N LEU A 91 -0.50 -2.71 8.62
CA LEU A 91 0.40 -2.06 9.58
C LEU A 91 0.12 -2.52 11.01
N ILE A 92 -1.14 -2.47 11.47
CA ILE A 92 -1.52 -2.89 12.83
C ILE A 92 -1.25 -4.39 13.06
N SER A 93 -1.48 -5.21 12.03
CA SER A 93 -1.34 -6.67 12.16
C SER A 93 0.11 -7.13 12.17
N THR A 94 1.03 -6.31 11.69
CA THR A 94 2.42 -6.74 11.43
C THR A 94 3.46 -5.95 12.21
N PHE A 95 3.18 -4.70 12.59
CA PHE A 95 4.12 -3.88 13.32
C PHE A 95 4.22 -4.31 14.79
N LYS A 96 5.43 -4.64 15.23
CA LYS A 96 5.75 -4.98 16.62
C LYS A 96 6.86 -4.08 17.13
N LEU A 97 6.52 -3.24 18.11
CA LEU A 97 7.48 -2.34 18.72
C LEU A 97 8.50 -3.14 19.54
N GLY A 98 9.79 -3.01 19.21
CA GLY A 98 10.88 -3.69 19.91
C GLY A 98 11.47 -4.92 19.21
N ASP A 99 10.91 -5.36 18.08
CA ASP A 99 11.50 -6.44 17.27
C ASP A 99 12.77 -5.97 16.55
N ALA A 100 12.88 -4.67 16.29
CA ALA A 100 14.07 -4.08 15.71
C ALA A 100 15.18 -3.86 16.76
N PRO A 101 16.47 -3.96 16.39
CA PRO A 101 17.59 -3.92 17.35
C PRO A 101 17.77 -2.57 18.06
N ASN A 102 17.11 -1.52 17.58
CA ASN A 102 17.09 -0.21 18.21
C ASN A 102 15.88 0.61 17.74
N VAL A 103 15.60 1.70 18.46
CA VAL A 103 14.48 2.61 18.19
C VAL A 103 14.54 3.20 16.77
N ILE A 104 15.73 3.51 16.26
CA ILE A 104 15.90 4.06 14.90
C ILE A 104 15.47 3.03 13.84
N ALA A 105 15.77 1.75 14.04
CA ALA A 105 15.35 0.68 13.15
C ALA A 105 13.82 0.49 13.18
N SER A 106 13.19 0.54 14.36
CA SER A 106 11.71 0.53 14.45
C SER A 106 11.07 1.73 13.75
N LEU A 107 11.65 2.93 13.87
CA LEU A 107 11.15 4.11 13.15
C LEU A 107 11.30 3.98 11.63
N ARG A 108 12.36 3.31 11.15
CA ARG A 108 12.54 3.04 9.72
C ARG A 108 11.50 2.06 9.17
N GLU A 109 11.12 1.04 9.94
CA GLU A 109 10.05 0.10 9.54
C GLU A 109 8.70 0.81 9.38
N ILE A 110 8.43 1.83 10.20
CA ILE A 110 7.21 2.65 10.09
C ILE A 110 7.26 3.59 8.87
N LEU A 111 8.45 4.10 8.51
CA LEU A 111 8.59 5.20 7.55
C LEU A 111 9.04 4.79 6.14
N VAL A 112 9.79 3.70 5.99
CA VAL A 112 10.45 3.32 4.72
C VAL A 112 9.62 2.30 3.96
N MET A 113 9.44 2.53 2.65
CA MET A 113 8.74 1.60 1.78
C MET A 113 9.67 0.42 1.55
N ASN A 114 9.36 -0.76 2.10
CA ASN A 114 10.06 -1.99 1.75
C ASN A 114 9.11 -2.89 0.97
N THR A 115 9.45 -3.16 -0.29
CA THR A 115 8.70 -4.06 -1.17
C THR A 115 9.49 -5.36 -1.29
N GLY A 116 9.12 -6.38 -0.49
CA GLY A 116 9.58 -7.75 -0.72
C GLY A 116 9.53 -8.66 0.52
N GLY A 117 9.02 -9.88 0.31
CA GLY A 117 9.38 -11.11 1.02
C GLY A 117 9.41 -11.07 2.55
N GLY A 118 8.29 -11.41 3.18
CA GLY A 118 8.24 -11.85 4.58
C GLY A 118 8.58 -10.82 5.67
N ASN A 119 9.12 -9.65 5.32
CA ASN A 119 9.37 -8.55 6.25
C ASN A 119 8.43 -7.38 5.93
N THR A 120 7.60 -7.10 6.90
CA THR A 120 6.42 -6.25 6.85
C THR A 120 6.80 -4.78 6.96
N ALA A 121 6.96 -4.10 5.82
CA ALA A 121 7.00 -2.64 5.79
C ALA A 121 5.76 -2.11 5.07
N VAL A 122 4.62 -2.28 5.74
CA VAL A 122 3.43 -1.49 5.42
C VAL A 122 3.62 -0.15 6.10
N ASN A 123 4.17 0.82 5.38
CA ASN A 123 4.67 2.03 5.99
C ASN A 123 3.62 3.16 5.99
N PHE A 124 3.81 4.14 6.88
CA PHE A 124 2.99 5.35 6.97
C PHE A 124 2.96 6.16 5.66
N ALA A 125 3.98 6.02 4.80
CA ALA A 125 4.03 6.73 3.54
C ALA A 125 2.98 6.23 2.53
N TYR A 126 2.67 4.92 2.51
CA TYR A 126 1.55 4.41 1.71
C TYR A 126 0.22 4.99 2.21
N LEU A 127 0.01 4.98 3.53
CA LEU A 127 -1.21 5.54 4.11
C LEU A 127 -1.37 7.02 3.75
N ALA A 128 -0.34 7.83 3.99
CA ALA A 128 -0.36 9.26 3.69
C ALA A 128 -0.58 9.55 2.20
N GLY A 129 0.08 8.81 1.31
CA GLY A 129 -0.04 8.98 -0.13
C GLY A 129 -1.40 8.54 -0.68
N LEU A 130 -1.96 7.45 -0.16
CA LEU A 130 -3.31 6.99 -0.54
C LEU A 130 -4.40 7.93 -0.03
N LEU A 131 -4.28 8.44 1.20
CA LEU A 131 -5.20 9.48 1.71
C LEU A 131 -5.08 10.75 0.87
N SER A 132 -3.86 11.14 0.47
CA SER A 132 -3.65 12.27 -0.43
C SER A 132 -4.35 12.05 -1.77
N LEU A 133 -4.29 10.85 -2.37
CA LEU A 133 -5.04 10.52 -3.59
C LEU A 133 -6.56 10.52 -3.37
N ALA A 134 -7.02 10.01 -2.23
CA ALA A 134 -8.44 9.95 -1.88
C ALA A 134 -9.07 11.35 -1.88
N PHE A 135 -8.37 12.33 -1.30
CA PHE A 135 -8.85 13.71 -1.17
C PHE A 135 -8.41 14.65 -2.31
N ALA A 136 -7.35 14.32 -3.06
CA ALA A 136 -6.93 15.14 -4.21
C ALA A 136 -7.98 15.18 -5.33
N SER A 137 -8.77 14.11 -5.47
CA SER A 137 -9.84 14.04 -6.47
C SER A 137 -11.17 14.67 -6.00
N SER A 138 -11.37 14.95 -4.71
CA SER A 138 -12.59 15.64 -4.24
C SER A 138 -12.57 17.15 -4.54
N GLY A 139 -11.40 17.71 -4.88
CA GLY A 139 -11.23 19.12 -5.27
C GLY A 139 -11.57 19.44 -6.73
N LYS A 140 -11.87 18.44 -7.56
CA LYS A 140 -12.36 18.61 -8.95
C LYS A 140 -13.72 17.91 -9.10
N ARG A 141 -14.75 18.46 -8.46
CA ARG A 141 -16.10 18.32 -9.04
C ARG A 141 -16.07 19.21 -10.29
N ARG A 142 -16.02 18.56 -11.46
CA ARG A 142 -16.36 19.20 -12.74
C ARG A 142 -17.84 19.54 -12.73
#